data_AF-A0AAW1FZ21-F1
#
_entry.id   AF-A0AAW1FZ21-F1
#
_cell.length_a   1.000
_cell.length_b   1.000
_cell.length_c   1.000
_cell.angle_alpha   90.00
_cell.angle_beta   90.00
_cell.angle_gamma   90.00
#
_symmetry.space_group_name_H-M   'P 1'
#
loop_
_entity.id
_entity.type
_entity.pdbx_description
1 polymer ?
#
loop_
_entity_poly.entity_id
_entity_poly.type
_entity_poly.pdbx_seq_one_letter_code
_entity_poly.pdbx_strand_id
1 'polypeptide(L)'
;MRRSFWCQAHSFPEEVTALKAQKPVPNHSRLVSLAPEWDPSTCLVRVGGRLRKLQNTDLGEIHPIVLDPKHPATKLLIKHMDESLLHPGTERVYAELRRQYWILQGRQAIRHHQLKCPSCQRWRA
;
A
#
# COMPACT_ATOMS: atom_id res chain seq x y z
N MET A 1 6.19 -0.27 -11.95
CA MET A 1 5.81 -1.66 -11.64
C MET A 1 6.89 -2.48 -10.93
N ARG A 2 8.12 -2.61 -11.47
CA ARG A 2 9.17 -3.48 -10.87
C ARG A 2 9.40 -3.29 -9.36
N ARG A 3 9.43 -2.04 -8.86
CA ARG A 3 9.71 -1.74 -7.43
C ARG A 3 8.67 -2.28 -6.45
N SER A 4 7.40 -2.31 -6.84
CA SER A 4 6.31 -2.79 -5.98
C SER A 4 6.37 -4.31 -5.80
N PHE A 5 6.78 -5.04 -6.85
CA PHE A 5 6.96 -6.49 -6.78
C PHE A 5 8.06 -6.88 -5.80
N TRP A 6 9.23 -6.25 -5.90
CA TRP A 6 10.34 -6.50 -4.97
C TRP A 6 9.99 -6.18 -3.52
N CYS A 7 9.23 -5.11 -3.30
CA CYS A 7 8.71 -4.77 -1.97
C CYS A 7 7.87 -5.91 -1.39
N GLN A 8 6.95 -6.48 -2.17
CA GLN A 8 6.07 -7.54 -1.71
C GLN A 8 6.80 -8.86 -1.54
N ALA A 9 7.68 -9.22 -2.48
CA ALA A 9 8.48 -10.45 -2.38
C ALA A 9 9.37 -10.47 -1.13
N HIS A 10 9.92 -9.32 -0.72
CA HIS A 10 10.72 -9.22 0.51
C HIS A 10 9.87 -9.14 1.78
N SER A 11 8.76 -8.40 1.76
CA SER A 11 7.96 -8.15 2.96
C SER A 11 6.89 -9.21 3.25
N PHE A 12 6.47 -9.96 2.23
CA PHE A 12 5.36 -10.93 2.29
C PHE A 12 5.69 -12.21 1.46
N PRO A 13 6.83 -12.88 1.72
CA PRO A 13 7.26 -14.01 0.88
C PRO A 13 6.29 -15.21 0.94
N GLU A 14 5.75 -15.50 2.13
CA GLU A 14 4.80 -16.60 2.33
C GLU A 14 3.47 -16.31 1.64
N GLU A 15 2.96 -15.08 1.76
CA GLU A 15 1.72 -14.66 1.14
C GLU A 15 1.82 -14.63 -0.38
N VAL A 16 2.93 -14.12 -0.93
CA VAL A 16 3.17 -14.14 -2.39
C VAL A 16 3.19 -15.57 -2.90
N THR A 17 3.82 -16.50 -2.17
CA THR A 17 3.89 -17.91 -2.56
C THR A 17 2.52 -18.59 -2.47
N ALA A 18 1.78 -18.38 -1.38
CA ALA A 18 0.46 -18.95 -1.17
C ALA A 18 -0.54 -18.44 -2.23
N LEU A 19 -0.57 -17.13 -2.47
CA LEU A 19 -1.51 -16.52 -3.41
C LEU A 19 -1.21 -16.89 -4.87
N LYS A 20 0.06 -17.05 -5.25
CA LYS A 20 0.44 -17.61 -6.56
C LYS A 20 -0.06 -19.04 -6.74
N ALA A 21 -0.07 -19.83 -5.67
CA ALA A 21 -0.60 -21.20 -5.65
C ALA A 21 -2.11 -21.27 -5.45
N GLN A 22 -2.83 -20.12 -5.50
CA GLN A 22 -4.27 -20.01 -5.24
C GLN A 22 -4.70 -20.55 -3.87
N LYS A 23 -3.80 -20.51 -2.89
CA LYS A 23 -4.06 -20.89 -1.50
C LYS A 23 -4.33 -19.63 -0.66
N PRO A 24 -5.14 -19.74 0.40
CA PRO A 24 -5.30 -18.64 1.35
C PRO A 24 -3.96 -18.29 1.99
N VAL A 25 -3.79 -17.01 2.35
CA VAL A 25 -2.62 -16.57 3.12
C VAL A 25 -2.61 -17.19 4.53
N PRO A 26 -1.44 -17.35 5.17
CA PRO A 26 -1.36 -17.85 6.54
C PRO A 26 -2.19 -17.01 7.52
N ASN A 27 -2.82 -17.65 8.51
CA ASN A 27 -3.70 -16.97 9.47
C ASN A 27 -2.99 -15.89 10.32
N HIS A 28 -1.69 -16.03 10.51
CA HIS A 28 -0.86 -15.06 11.25
C HIS A 28 -0.35 -13.91 10.36
N SER A 29 -0.68 -13.93 9.06
CA SER A 29 -0.28 -12.89 8.12
C SER A 29 -0.92 -11.55 8.48
N ARG A 30 -0.14 -10.48 8.34
CA ARG A 30 -0.65 -9.09 8.42
C ARG A 30 -1.66 -8.76 7.31
N LEU A 31 -1.76 -9.59 6.28
CA LEU A 31 -2.64 -9.39 5.14
C LEU A 31 -3.97 -10.13 5.28
N VAL A 32 -4.14 -11.03 6.25
CA VAL A 32 -5.32 -11.92 6.35
C VAL A 32 -6.66 -11.15 6.35
N SER A 33 -6.71 -9.99 7.01
CA SER A 33 -7.91 -9.14 7.11
C SER A 33 -8.21 -8.34 5.84
N LEU A 34 -7.29 -8.31 4.88
CA LEU A 34 -7.38 -7.57 3.63
C LEU A 34 -7.89 -8.45 2.47
N ALA A 35 -8.22 -9.72 2.73
CA ALA A 35 -8.60 -10.71 1.73
C ALA A 35 -7.70 -10.62 0.47
N PRO A 36 -6.38 -10.79 0.63
CA PRO A 36 -5.42 -10.43 -0.40
C PRO A 36 -5.55 -11.36 -1.60
N GLU A 37 -5.39 -10.80 -2.81
CA GLU A 37 -5.52 -11.52 -4.07
C GLU A 37 -4.25 -11.33 -4.91
N TRP A 38 -3.87 -12.37 -5.65
CA TRP A 38 -2.80 -12.30 -6.65
C TRP A 38 -3.37 -11.78 -7.97
N ASP A 39 -2.77 -10.71 -8.50
CA ASP A 39 -3.05 -10.22 -9.84
C ASP A 39 -2.01 -10.77 -10.84
N PRO A 40 -2.39 -11.72 -11.73
CA PRO A 40 -1.47 -12.31 -12.70
C PRO A 40 -0.96 -11.30 -13.75
N SER A 41 -1.71 -10.23 -14.03
CA SER A 41 -1.34 -9.25 -15.06
C SER A 41 -0.22 -8.32 -14.60
N THR A 42 -0.23 -7.94 -13.33
CA THR A 42 0.79 -7.06 -12.74
C THR A 42 1.82 -7.81 -11.90
N CYS A 43 1.58 -9.10 -11.63
CA CYS A 43 2.36 -9.92 -10.70
C CYS A 43 2.44 -9.30 -9.31
N LEU A 44 1.34 -8.75 -8.79
CA LEU A 44 1.30 -8.08 -7.48
C LEU A 44 0.19 -8.63 -6.61
N VAL A 45 0.42 -8.57 -5.30
CA VAL A 45 -0.62 -8.77 -4.29
C VAL A 45 -1.44 -7.49 -4.17
N ARG A 46 -2.75 -7.62 -4.33
CA ARG A 46 -3.72 -6.53 -4.19
C ARG A 46 -4.69 -6.83 -3.06
N VAL A 47 -5.31 -5.79 -2.53
CA VAL A 47 -6.39 -5.94 -1.54
C VAL A 47 -7.63 -6.47 -2.26
N GLY A 48 -8.18 -7.59 -1.80
CA GLY A 48 -9.47 -8.11 -2.23
C GLY A 48 -10.55 -7.90 -1.18
N GLY A 49 -11.66 -8.63 -1.28
CA GLY A 49 -12.71 -8.65 -0.24
C GLY A 49 -13.89 -7.68 -0.47
N ARG A 50 -14.39 -7.03 0.59
CA ARG A 50 -15.72 -6.36 0.66
C ARG A 50 -16.03 -5.36 -0.46
N LEU A 51 -15.04 -4.79 -1.14
CA LEU A 51 -15.26 -3.97 -2.35
C LEU A 51 -15.93 -4.78 -3.48
N ARG A 52 -15.60 -6.06 -3.60
CA ARG A 52 -16.20 -6.99 -4.56
C ARG A 52 -17.68 -7.29 -4.27
N LYS A 53 -18.14 -7.16 -3.01
CA LYS A 53 -19.55 -7.40 -2.64
C LYS A 53 -20.47 -6.23 -2.94
N LEU A 54 -19.94 -5.04 -3.21
CA LEU A 54 -20.75 -3.84 -3.48
C LEU A 54 -20.97 -3.57 -4.97
N GLN A 55 -20.16 -4.11 -5.88
CA GLN A 55 -20.04 -3.55 -7.23
C GLN A 55 -20.02 -4.62 -8.33
N ASN A 56 -21.21 -4.98 -8.81
CA ASN A 56 -21.44 -5.45 -10.18
C ASN A 56 -21.34 -4.25 -11.14
N THR A 57 -20.20 -3.55 -11.18
CA THR A 57 -20.04 -2.41 -12.09
C THR A 57 -18.86 -2.64 -13.00
N ASP A 58 -19.16 -2.60 -14.29
CA ASP A 58 -18.36 -2.90 -15.47
C ASP A 58 -17.19 -1.91 -15.72
N LEU A 59 -16.58 -1.38 -14.66
CA LEU A 59 -15.58 -0.32 -14.71
C LEU A 59 -14.27 -0.75 -14.05
N GLY A 60 -13.54 -1.68 -14.69
CA GLY A 60 -12.10 -1.92 -14.52
C GLY A 60 -11.47 -1.49 -13.18
N GLU A 61 -11.99 -2.00 -12.05
CA GLU A 61 -11.64 -1.46 -10.73
C GLU A 61 -10.19 -1.78 -10.36
N ILE A 62 -9.39 -0.72 -10.19
CA ILE A 62 -8.00 -0.84 -9.77
C ILE A 62 -7.96 -1.14 -8.27
N HIS A 63 -7.88 -2.43 -7.91
CA HIS A 63 -7.63 -2.83 -6.53
C HIS A 63 -6.26 -2.30 -6.06
N PRO A 64 -6.16 -1.64 -4.89
CA PRO A 64 -4.90 -1.08 -4.43
C PRO A 64 -3.82 -2.14 -4.20
N ILE A 65 -2.58 -1.81 -4.55
CA ILE A 65 -1.41 -2.65 -4.34
C ILE A 65 -1.00 -2.60 -2.87
N VAL A 66 -0.85 -3.75 -2.23
CA VAL A 66 -0.46 -3.83 -0.81
C VAL A 66 1.02 -3.50 -0.66
N LEU A 67 1.37 -2.60 0.27
CA LEU A 67 2.76 -2.25 0.56
C LEU A 67 3.07 -2.29 2.06
N ASP A 68 4.26 -2.75 2.40
CA ASP A 68 4.76 -2.71 3.78
C ASP A 68 5.36 -1.32 4.08
N PRO A 69 4.88 -0.58 5.09
CA PRO A 69 5.43 0.72 5.47
C PRO A 69 6.91 0.66 5.88
N LYS A 70 7.40 -0.51 6.32
CA LYS A 70 8.80 -0.66 6.76
C LYS A 70 9.79 -0.71 5.59
N HIS A 71 9.33 -1.10 4.41
CA HIS A 71 10.19 -1.31 3.25
C HIS A 71 10.74 0.03 2.69
N PRO A 72 12.03 0.12 2.32
CA PRO A 72 12.64 1.35 1.82
C PRO A 72 11.90 1.97 0.62
N ALA A 73 11.42 1.13 -0.31
CA ALA A 73 10.65 1.60 -1.46
C ALA A 73 9.35 2.32 -1.05
N THR A 74 8.65 1.82 -0.04
CA THR A 74 7.42 2.44 0.48
C THR A 74 7.73 3.77 1.17
N LYS A 75 8.85 3.85 1.91
CA LYS A 75 9.30 5.12 2.51
C LYS A 75 9.62 6.18 1.47
N LEU A 76 10.30 5.77 0.39
CA LEU A 76 10.59 6.67 -0.74
C LEU A 76 9.33 7.10 -1.47
N LEU A 77 8.34 6.22 -1.63
CA LEU A 77 7.05 6.55 -2.21
C LEU A 77 6.31 7.60 -1.36
N ILE A 78 6.26 7.41 -0.04
CA ILE A 78 5.65 8.39 0.88
C ILE A 78 6.36 9.74 0.78
N LYS A 79 7.70 9.74 0.81
CA LYS A 79 8.51 10.96 0.67
C LYS A 79 8.19 11.69 -0.64
N HIS A 80 8.21 10.97 -1.76
CA HIS A 80 7.94 11.55 -3.07
C HIS A 80 6.53 12.17 -3.14
N MET A 81 5.52 11.51 -2.57
CA MET A 81 4.16 12.04 -2.55
C MET A 81 4.02 13.27 -1.63
N ASP A 82 4.69 13.26 -0.47
CA ASP A 82 4.68 14.41 0.43
C ASP A 82 5.33 15.64 -0.22
N GLU A 83 6.46 15.45 -0.91
CA GLU A 83 7.17 16.50 -1.65
C GLU A 83 6.37 17.00 -2.86
N SER A 84 5.79 16.10 -3.65
CA SER A 84 5.05 16.47 -4.87
C SER A 84 3.76 17.24 -4.57
N LEU A 85 3.14 16.99 -3.42
CA LEU A 85 1.95 17.70 -2.95
C LEU A 85 2.26 18.95 -2.12
N LEU A 86 3.54 19.35 -2.02
CA LEU A 86 4.00 20.51 -1.27
C LEU A 86 3.68 20.44 0.23
N HIS A 87 3.92 19.27 0.85
CA HIS A 87 3.79 19.04 2.30
C HIS A 87 2.40 19.34 2.90
N PRO A 88 1.30 18.83 2.31
CA PRO A 88 -0.07 19.26 2.61
C PRO A 88 -0.65 18.68 3.93
N GLY A 89 0.16 17.98 4.72
CA GLY A 89 -0.29 17.23 5.91
C GLY A 89 -0.67 15.77 5.63
N THR A 90 -0.93 15.01 6.70
CA THR A 90 -1.02 13.54 6.63
C THR A 90 -2.22 13.05 5.82
N GLU A 91 -3.40 13.62 6.02
CA GLU A 91 -4.63 13.11 5.40
C GLU A 91 -4.65 13.32 3.89
N ARG A 92 -4.11 14.43 3.38
CA ARG A 92 -4.04 14.68 1.93
C ARG A 92 -3.10 13.69 1.23
N VAL A 93 -1.90 13.46 1.79
CA VAL A 93 -0.97 12.45 1.28
C VAL A 93 -1.58 11.05 1.34
N TYR A 94 -2.27 10.73 2.45
CA TYR A 94 -2.94 9.44 2.61
C TYR A 94 -4.02 9.23 1.56
N ALA A 95 -4.89 10.22 1.34
CA ALA A 95 -5.96 10.15 0.36
C ALA A 95 -5.41 9.88 -1.06
N GLU A 96 -4.36 10.57 -1.48
CA GLU A 96 -3.77 10.36 -2.81
C GLU A 96 -3.09 8.99 -2.95
N LEU A 97 -2.29 8.58 -1.95
CA LEU A 97 -1.66 7.24 -1.97
C LEU A 97 -2.70 6.13 -1.99
N ARG A 98 -3.80 6.30 -1.26
CA ARG A 98 -4.83 5.26 -1.07
C ARG A 98 -5.56 4.88 -2.36
N ARG A 99 -5.52 5.75 -3.38
CA ARG A 99 -6.09 5.49 -4.72
C ARG A 99 -5.39 4.35 -5.45
N GLN A 100 -4.09 4.14 -5.18
CA GLN A 100 -3.28 3.13 -5.87
C GLN A 100 -2.65 2.11 -4.92
N TYR A 101 -2.44 2.48 -3.66
CA TYR A 101 -1.66 1.70 -2.70
C TYR A 101 -2.42 1.50 -1.39
N TRP A 102 -2.41 0.27 -0.89
CA TRP A 102 -2.76 -0.06 0.48
C TRP A 102 -1.48 -0.22 1.29
N ILE A 103 -0.96 0.89 1.81
CA ILE A 103 0.15 0.86 2.75
C ILE A 103 -0.38 0.44 4.11
N LEU A 104 0.15 -0.66 4.67
CA LEU A 104 -0.25 -1.10 6.01
C LEU A 104 0.01 0.03 7.02
N GLN A 105 -0.97 0.34 7.87
CA GLN A 105 -0.89 1.47 8.81
C GLN A 105 -0.49 2.79 8.12
N GLY A 106 -0.97 3.01 6.88
CA GLY A 106 -0.50 4.08 6.00
C GLY A 106 -0.49 5.49 6.62
N ARG A 107 -1.54 5.86 7.36
CA ARG A 107 -1.59 7.15 8.09
C ARG A 107 -0.43 7.30 9.07
N GLN A 108 -0.16 6.27 9.86
CA GLN A 108 0.94 6.27 10.82
C GLN A 108 2.29 6.36 10.12
N ALA A 109 2.46 5.64 9.01
CA ALA A 109 3.68 5.70 8.21
C ALA A 109 3.96 7.11 7.65
N ILE A 110 2.92 7.77 7.12
CA ILE A 110 3.00 9.14 6.61
C ILE A 110 3.29 10.13 7.75
N ARG A 111 2.56 10.03 8.87
CA ARG A 111 2.81 10.88 10.04
C ARG A 111 4.25 10.74 10.56
N HIS A 112 4.76 9.51 10.62
CA HIS A 112 6.14 9.24 11.00
C HIS A 112 7.16 9.85 10.04
N HIS A 113 6.89 9.81 8.73
CA HIS A 113 7.72 10.50 7.73
C HIS A 113 7.71 12.02 7.95
N GLN A 114 6.53 12.64 8.04
CA GLN A 114 6.38 14.08 8.20
C GLN A 114 6.96 14.62 9.52
N LEU A 115 7.00 13.80 10.58
CA LEU A 115 7.68 14.14 11.83
C LEU A 115 9.20 14.32 11.66
N LYS A 116 9.81 13.74 10.62
CA LYS A 116 11.24 13.81 10.33
C LYS A 116 11.55 14.68 9.11
N CYS A 117 10.53 15.17 8.41
CA CYS A 117 10.67 16.00 7.22
C CYS A 117 10.93 17.46 7.62
N PRO A 118 12.09 18.06 7.26
CA PRO A 118 12.41 19.43 7.66
C PRO A 118 11.38 20.46 7.18
N SER A 119 10.86 20.30 5.95
CA SER A 119 9.80 21.15 5.43
C SER A 119 8.55 21.04 6.30
N CYS A 120 8.01 19.84 6.51
CA CYS A 120 6.81 19.65 7.35
C CYS A 120 6.99 20.14 8.79
N GLN A 121 8.19 20.04 9.36
CA GLN A 121 8.48 20.58 10.69
C GLN A 121 8.38 22.11 10.69
N ARG A 122 8.87 22.79 9.64
CA ARG A 122 8.77 24.26 9.53
C ARG A 122 7.31 24.74 9.45
N TRP A 123 6.46 24.05 8.70
CA TRP A 123 5.03 24.42 8.57
C TRP A 123 4.17 24.10 9.80
N ARG A 124 4.74 23.43 10.82
CA ARG A 124 4.05 23.13 12.10
C ARG A 124 4.37 24.13 13.22
N ALA A 125 5.45 24.92 13.08
CA ALA A 125 5.82 25.97 14.01
C ALA A 125 4.97 27.22 13.76
#